data_AF-A0A7X8IAQ5-F1
#
_entry.id   AF-A0A7X8IAQ5-F1
#
_cell.length_a   1.000
_cell.length_b   1.000
_cell.length_c   1.000
_cell.angle_alpha   90.00
_cell.angle_beta   90.00
_cell.angle_gamma   90.00
#
_symmetry.space_group_name_H-M   'P 1'
#
loop_
_entity.id
_entity.type
_entity.pdbx_description
1 polymer ?
#
loop_
_entity_poly.entity_id
_entity_poly.type
_entity_poly.pdbx_seq_one_letter_code
_entity_poly.pdbx_strand_id
1 'polypeptide(L)'
;MTPEELGTKMGDIAAQAFNFLYDNLVKSPKITANLKKKVKLEREKTFAQLIPLIKQYRTFGEEDATEIRRIMALQYLEGMNGSETEIYELNSVVGTIFEGDDKDFMMDTVSLFMILEFLDEHDDEDSQTLYKHVGLL
;
A
#
# COMPACT_ATOMS: atom_id res chain seq x y z
N MET A 1 -13.83 -13.25 -11.59
CA MET A 1 -13.50 -13.08 -10.16
C MET A 1 -14.72 -12.45 -9.52
N THR A 2 -15.14 -12.94 -8.36
CA THR A 2 -16.24 -12.35 -7.59
C THR A 2 -15.77 -11.11 -6.81
N PRO A 3 -16.68 -10.24 -6.32
CA PRO A 3 -16.35 -9.17 -5.38
C PRO A 3 -15.53 -9.66 -4.18
N GLU A 4 -15.95 -10.80 -3.60
CA GLU A 4 -15.26 -11.44 -2.47
C GLU A 4 -13.82 -11.86 -2.81
N GLU A 5 -13.63 -12.62 -3.89
CA GLU A 5 -12.30 -13.07 -4.32
C GLU A 5 -11.36 -11.89 -4.60
N LEU A 6 -11.89 -10.81 -5.16
CA LEU A 6 -11.12 -9.61 -5.46
C LEU A 6 -10.74 -8.86 -4.19
N GLY A 7 -11.71 -8.62 -3.30
CA GLY A 7 -11.48 -7.96 -2.02
C GLY A 7 -10.45 -8.70 -1.17
N THR A 8 -10.58 -10.02 -1.04
CA THR A 8 -9.61 -10.85 -0.31
C THR A 8 -8.20 -10.72 -0.89
N LYS A 9 -8.04 -10.88 -2.21
CA LYS A 9 -6.71 -10.77 -2.83
C LYS A 9 -6.07 -9.40 -2.64
N MET A 10 -6.85 -8.34 -2.79
CA MET A 10 -6.34 -6.98 -2.59
C MET A 10 -5.95 -6.75 -1.12
N GLY A 11 -6.74 -7.25 -0.18
CA GLY A 11 -6.49 -7.10 1.26
C GLY A 11 -5.25 -7.87 1.71
N ASP A 12 -5.05 -9.09 1.21
CA ASP A 12 -3.84 -9.89 1.46
C ASP A 12 -2.58 -9.18 0.96
N ILE A 13 -2.64 -8.60 -0.24
CA ILE A 13 -1.51 -7.86 -0.82
C ILE A 13 -1.21 -6.61 0.02
N ALA A 14 -2.23 -5.89 0.46
CA ALA A 14 -2.07 -4.72 1.31
C ALA A 14 -1.46 -5.09 2.68
N ALA A 15 -1.90 -6.19 3.28
CA ALA A 15 -1.33 -6.70 4.54
C ALA A 15 0.14 -7.10 4.39
N GLN A 16 0.50 -7.75 3.28
CA GLN A 16 1.88 -8.10 2.97
C GLN A 16 2.77 -6.86 2.82
N ALA A 17 2.27 -5.81 2.15
CA ALA A 17 2.98 -4.55 2.01
C ALA A 17 3.21 -3.87 3.37
N PHE A 18 2.16 -3.82 4.22
CA PHE A 18 2.27 -3.30 5.58
C PHE A 18 3.31 -4.07 6.40
N ASN A 19 3.18 -5.40 6.47
CA ASN A 19 4.09 -6.27 7.23
C ASN A 19 5.55 -6.09 6.75
N PHE A 20 5.77 -5.99 5.44
CA PHE A 20 7.08 -5.73 4.87
C PHE A 20 7.65 -4.38 5.35
N LEU A 21 6.86 -3.31 5.29
CA LEU A 21 7.29 -1.99 5.73
C LEU A 21 7.60 -1.99 7.22
N TYR A 22 6.76 -2.59 8.05
CA TYR A 22 7.01 -2.71 9.49
C TYR A 22 8.33 -3.46 9.77
N ASP A 23 8.52 -4.61 9.14
CA ASP A 23 9.70 -5.45 9.33
C ASP A 23 11.02 -4.81 8.86
N ASN A 24 10.95 -3.88 7.89
CA ASN A 24 12.14 -3.29 7.28
C ASN A 24 12.37 -1.82 7.67
N LEU A 25 11.35 -1.07 8.08
CA LEU A 25 11.45 0.34 8.45
C LEU A 25 11.47 0.53 9.96
N VAL A 26 10.44 0.05 10.68
CA VAL A 26 10.35 0.21 12.14
C VAL A 26 11.48 -0.55 12.84
N LYS A 27 11.77 -1.77 12.38
CA LYS A 27 12.84 -2.61 12.95
C LYS A 27 14.24 -2.21 12.49
N SER A 28 14.39 -1.20 11.63
CA SER A 28 15.69 -0.80 11.07
C SER A 28 16.17 0.54 11.64
N PRO A 29 17.30 0.59 12.37
CA PRO A 29 17.77 1.81 13.03
C PRO A 29 18.36 2.86 12.07
N LYS A 30 18.58 2.51 10.79
CA LYS A 30 19.14 3.41 9.76
C LYS A 30 18.60 3.11 8.38
N ILE A 31 18.34 4.16 7.60
CA ILE A 31 17.98 4.05 6.18
C ILE A 31 19.26 3.85 5.36
N THR A 32 19.53 2.61 4.97
CA THR A 32 20.70 2.23 4.16
C THR A 32 20.36 2.14 2.67
N ALA A 33 21.35 2.21 1.78
CA ALA A 33 21.14 2.00 0.35
C ALA A 33 20.49 0.63 0.03
N ASN A 34 20.82 -0.40 0.81
CA ASN A 34 20.22 -1.72 0.68
C ASN A 34 18.73 -1.72 1.06
N LEU A 35 18.36 -1.00 2.11
CA LEU A 35 16.96 -0.83 2.51
C LEU A 35 16.16 -0.12 1.41
N LYS A 36 16.70 1.00 0.86
CA LYS A 36 16.06 1.72 -0.25
C LYS A 36 15.80 0.81 -1.45
N LYS A 37 16.80 0.01 -1.83
CA LYS A 37 16.64 -0.98 -2.91
C LYS A 37 15.57 -2.03 -2.59
N LYS A 38 15.51 -2.53 -1.36
CA LYS A 38 14.47 -3.49 -0.95
C LYS A 38 13.07 -2.90 -1.05
N VAL A 39 12.87 -1.68 -0.52
CA VAL A 39 11.57 -0.99 -0.56
C VAL A 39 11.13 -0.76 -2.01
N LYS A 40 12.04 -0.27 -2.86
CA LYS A 40 11.77 -0.14 -4.29
C LYS A 40 11.31 -1.46 -4.92
N LEU A 41 12.07 -2.54 -4.70
CA LEU A 41 11.77 -3.86 -5.27
C LEU A 41 10.42 -4.41 -4.80
N GLU A 42 10.11 -4.28 -3.51
CA GLU A 42 8.81 -4.69 -2.98
C GLU A 42 7.70 -3.85 -3.61
N ARG A 43 7.89 -2.53 -3.77
CA ARG A 43 6.95 -1.67 -4.48
C ARG A 43 6.69 -2.18 -5.89
N GLU A 44 7.72 -2.47 -6.69
CA GLU A 44 7.49 -2.95 -8.08
C GLU A 44 6.75 -4.29 -8.10
N LYS A 45 7.11 -5.22 -7.20
CA LYS A 45 6.47 -6.53 -7.06
C LYS A 45 5.00 -6.41 -6.65
N THR A 46 4.70 -5.55 -5.68
CA THR A 46 3.35 -5.36 -5.14
C THR A 46 2.44 -4.72 -6.18
N PHE A 47 2.90 -3.67 -6.86
CA PHE A 47 2.11 -3.02 -7.90
C PHE A 47 1.92 -3.87 -9.15
N ALA A 48 2.89 -4.72 -9.52
CA ALA A 48 2.71 -5.69 -10.60
C ALA A 48 1.54 -6.67 -10.32
N GLN A 49 1.26 -6.96 -9.05
CA GLN A 49 0.12 -7.78 -8.64
C GLN A 49 -1.18 -6.97 -8.53
N LEU A 50 -1.12 -5.74 -8.03
CA LEU A 50 -2.31 -4.90 -7.83
C LEU A 50 -2.89 -4.32 -9.11
N ILE A 51 -2.07 -3.92 -10.09
CA ILE A 51 -2.53 -3.24 -11.32
C ILE A 51 -3.64 -4.05 -12.04
N PRO A 52 -3.50 -5.37 -12.28
CA PRO A 52 -4.57 -6.17 -12.87
C PRO A 52 -5.86 -6.19 -12.01
N LEU A 53 -5.72 -6.26 -10.69
CA LEU A 53 -6.85 -6.29 -9.75
C LEU A 53 -7.60 -4.95 -9.73
N ILE A 54 -6.87 -3.83 -9.76
CA ILE A 54 -7.45 -2.47 -9.86
C ILE A 54 -8.22 -2.32 -11.17
N LYS A 55 -7.67 -2.80 -12.29
CA LYS A 55 -8.38 -2.79 -13.57
C LYS A 55 -9.67 -3.60 -13.50
N GLN A 56 -9.66 -4.73 -12.80
CA GLN A 56 -10.85 -5.54 -12.58
C GLN A 56 -11.85 -4.85 -11.64
N TYR A 57 -11.40 -4.23 -10.55
CA TYR A 57 -12.23 -3.43 -9.64
C TYR A 57 -13.02 -2.35 -10.38
N ARG A 58 -12.37 -1.61 -11.29
CA ARG A 58 -13.01 -0.56 -12.12
C ARG A 58 -14.08 -1.07 -13.10
N THR A 59 -14.28 -2.38 -13.24
CA THR A 59 -15.36 -2.95 -14.07
C THR A 59 -16.64 -3.23 -13.28
N PHE A 60 -16.58 -3.18 -11.94
CA PHE A 60 -17.72 -3.40 -11.06
C PHE A 60 -18.57 -2.14 -10.89
N GLY A 61 -19.85 -2.34 -10.55
CA GLY A 61 -20.75 -1.26 -10.15
C GLY A 61 -20.48 -0.78 -8.72
N GLU A 62 -21.14 0.30 -8.32
CA GLU A 62 -20.94 0.94 -7.01
C GLU A 62 -21.26 0.01 -5.80
N GLU A 63 -22.29 -0.81 -5.92
CA GLU A 63 -22.69 -1.79 -4.89
C GLU A 63 -21.59 -2.83 -4.65
N ASP A 64 -21.12 -3.47 -5.74
CA ASP A 64 -20.02 -4.43 -5.71
C ASP A 64 -18.71 -3.77 -5.24
N ALA A 65 -18.42 -2.54 -5.67
CA ALA A 65 -17.24 -1.79 -5.26
C ALA A 65 -17.21 -1.54 -3.74
N THR A 66 -18.37 -1.25 -3.17
CA THR A 66 -18.53 -1.08 -1.71
C THR A 66 -18.29 -2.39 -0.98
N GLU A 67 -18.80 -3.51 -1.50
CA GLU A 67 -18.51 -4.83 -0.94
C GLU A 67 -17.02 -5.18 -1.03
N ILE A 68 -16.38 -4.94 -2.18
CA ILE A 68 -14.95 -5.19 -2.39
C ILE A 68 -14.12 -4.40 -1.37
N ARG A 69 -14.40 -3.10 -1.19
CA ARG A 69 -13.71 -2.25 -0.20
C ARG A 69 -13.85 -2.80 1.22
N ARG A 70 -15.06 -3.22 1.60
CA ARG A 70 -15.33 -3.81 2.92
C ARG A 70 -14.54 -5.10 3.14
N ILE A 71 -14.57 -6.02 2.18
CA ILE A 71 -13.88 -7.32 2.28
C ILE A 71 -12.37 -7.11 2.29
N MET A 72 -11.87 -6.21 1.45
CA MET A 72 -10.46 -5.85 1.46
C MET A 72 -10.01 -5.32 2.82
N ALA A 73 -10.75 -4.37 3.40
CA ALA A 73 -10.41 -3.81 4.70
C ALA A 73 -10.37 -4.89 5.80
N LEU A 74 -11.34 -5.82 5.80
CA LEU A 74 -11.34 -6.95 6.73
C LEU A 74 -10.13 -7.86 6.52
N GLN A 75 -9.88 -8.28 5.28
CA GLN A 75 -8.77 -9.18 4.97
C GLN A 75 -7.41 -8.53 5.27
N TYR A 76 -7.27 -7.22 5.03
CA TYR A 76 -6.11 -6.46 5.42
C TYR A 76 -5.86 -6.55 6.94
N LEU A 77 -6.89 -6.25 7.73
CA LEU A 77 -6.79 -6.29 9.20
C LEU A 77 -6.47 -7.70 9.72
N GLU A 78 -7.05 -8.74 9.11
CA GLU A 78 -6.79 -10.14 9.48
C GLU A 78 -5.38 -10.61 9.07
N GLY A 79 -4.86 -10.13 7.94
CA GLY A 79 -3.57 -10.52 7.39
C GLY A 79 -2.37 -9.75 7.98
N MET A 80 -2.62 -8.64 8.65
CA MET A 80 -1.57 -7.92 9.37
C MET A 80 -1.13 -8.70 10.61
N ASN A 81 0.18 -8.79 10.82
CA ASN A 81 0.72 -9.37 12.04
C ASN A 81 0.62 -8.40 13.24
N GLY A 82 0.23 -7.15 12.97
CA GLY A 82 0.39 -6.05 13.90
C GLY A 82 -0.85 -5.67 14.68
N SER A 83 -0.60 -5.22 15.91
CA SER A 83 -1.58 -4.53 16.75
C SER A 83 -1.73 -3.07 16.33
N GLU A 84 -2.72 -2.34 16.87
CA GLU A 84 -2.83 -0.88 16.73
C GLU A 84 -1.52 -0.15 17.03
N THR A 85 -0.69 -0.69 17.93
CA THR A 85 0.63 -0.15 18.25
C THR A 85 1.61 -0.23 17.07
N GLU A 86 1.61 -1.32 16.30
CA GLU A 86 2.51 -1.46 15.15
C GLU A 86 2.12 -0.52 14.01
N ILE A 87 0.81 -0.27 13.83
CA ILE A 87 0.30 0.74 12.90
C ILE A 87 0.80 2.13 13.29
N TYR A 88 0.70 2.47 14.59
CA TYR A 88 1.19 3.75 15.10
C TYR A 88 2.71 3.91 14.92
N GLU A 89 3.49 2.88 15.21
CA GLU A 89 4.94 2.89 15.00
C GLU A 89 5.31 3.09 13.54
N LEU A 90 4.63 2.39 12.62
CA LEU A 90 4.87 2.55 11.20
C LEU A 90 4.53 3.97 10.72
N ASN A 91 3.38 4.51 11.15
CA ASN A 91 2.97 5.88 10.83
C ASN A 91 4.02 6.92 11.27
N SER A 92 4.61 6.73 12.45
CA SER A 92 5.66 7.63 12.94
C SER A 92 6.93 7.57 12.08
N VAL A 93 7.35 6.38 11.65
CA VAL A 93 8.52 6.22 10.78
C VAL A 93 8.27 6.77 9.39
N VAL A 94 7.10 6.52 8.81
CA VAL A 94 6.70 7.06 7.50
C VAL A 94 6.66 8.59 7.54
N GLY A 95 6.10 9.19 8.61
CA GLY A 95 6.11 10.64 8.80
C GLY A 95 7.52 11.23 8.80
N THR A 96 8.47 10.56 9.44
CA THR A 96 9.87 10.98 9.45
C THR A 96 10.53 10.87 8.06
N ILE A 97 10.17 9.85 7.27
CA ILE A 97 10.65 9.69 5.90
C ILE A 97 10.09 10.79 4.99
N PHE A 98 8.85 11.21 5.22
CA PHE A 98 8.18 12.27 4.47
C PHE A 98 8.87 13.64 4.60
N GLU A 99 9.53 13.88 5.72
CA GLU A 99 10.30 15.12 5.98
C GLU A 99 11.74 15.06 5.43
N GLY A 100 12.14 13.95 4.79
CA GLY A 100 13.50 13.73 4.31
C GLY A 100 13.79 14.25 2.90
N ASP A 101 15.09 14.37 2.57
CA ASP A 101 15.55 14.87 1.26
C ASP A 101 15.50 13.82 0.12
N ASP A 102 15.40 12.53 0.44
CA ASP A 102 15.38 11.44 -0.54
C ASP A 102 13.96 11.18 -1.06
N LYS A 103 13.57 11.98 -2.05
CA LYS A 103 12.23 11.93 -2.65
C LYS A 103 11.89 10.58 -3.26
N ASP A 104 12.84 9.89 -3.90
CA ASP A 104 12.56 8.60 -4.53
C ASP A 104 12.24 7.54 -3.48
N PHE A 105 13.03 7.48 -2.39
CA PHE A 105 12.77 6.56 -1.29
C PHE A 105 11.47 6.88 -0.55
N MET A 106 11.18 8.17 -0.35
CA MET A 106 9.91 8.62 0.21
C MET A 106 8.74 8.15 -0.65
N MET A 107 8.77 8.40 -1.96
CA MET A 107 7.71 8.00 -2.88
C MET A 107 7.53 6.48 -2.92
N ASP A 108 8.61 5.70 -2.93
CA ASP A 108 8.54 4.23 -2.89
C ASP A 108 7.89 3.73 -1.58
N THR A 109 8.21 4.36 -0.45
CA THR A 109 7.66 4.01 0.87
C THR A 109 6.18 4.38 0.98
N VAL A 110 5.83 5.62 0.63
CA VAL A 110 4.45 6.12 0.67
C VAL A 110 3.57 5.33 -0.29
N SER A 111 4.07 4.99 -1.48
CA SER A 111 3.33 4.17 -2.45
C SER A 111 2.95 2.80 -1.90
N LEU A 112 3.82 2.15 -1.13
CA LEU A 112 3.51 0.87 -0.47
C LEU A 112 2.55 1.04 0.71
N PHE A 113 2.67 2.16 1.44
CA PHE A 113 1.80 2.47 2.57
C PHE A 113 0.36 2.79 2.13
N MET A 114 0.22 3.57 1.06
CA MET A 114 -1.08 4.02 0.53
C MET A 114 -1.82 2.98 -0.31
N ILE A 115 -1.34 1.74 -0.41
CA ILE A 115 -2.09 0.67 -1.10
C ILE A 115 -3.50 0.50 -0.52
N LEU A 116 -3.68 0.87 0.75
CA LEU A 116 -4.95 0.88 1.47
C LEU A 116 -5.84 2.06 1.08
N GLU A 117 -5.24 3.21 0.79
CA GLU A 117 -5.92 4.46 0.41
C GLU A 117 -6.26 4.52 -1.08
N PHE A 118 -5.59 3.72 -1.92
CA PHE A 118 -5.82 3.61 -3.37
C PHE A 118 -7.25 3.26 -3.80
N LEU A 119 -8.12 2.90 -2.85
CA LEU A 119 -9.51 2.54 -3.08
C LEU A 119 -10.51 3.51 -2.47
N ASP A 120 -10.02 4.47 -1.68
CA ASP A 120 -10.77 5.68 -1.40
C ASP A 120 -10.49 6.65 -2.54
N GLU A 121 -11.55 7.12 -3.19
CA GLU A 121 -11.45 8.03 -4.35
C GLU A 121 -10.94 9.40 -3.88
N HIS A 122 -9.63 9.54 -3.71
CA HIS A 122 -9.00 10.83 -3.49
C HIS A 122 -8.46 11.39 -4.82
N ASP A 123 -9.19 12.37 -5.34
CA ASP A 123 -8.85 13.17 -6.53
C ASP A 123 -7.99 14.39 -6.16
N ASP A 124 -6.95 14.21 -5.34
CA ASP A 124 -5.97 15.27 -5.06
C ASP A 124 -4.69 15.16 -5.91
N GLU A 125 -3.97 16.28 -6.04
CA GLU A 125 -2.79 16.42 -6.92
C GLU A 125 -1.61 15.53 -6.46
N ASP A 126 -1.52 15.30 -5.15
CA ASP A 126 -0.51 14.43 -4.54
C ASP A 126 -0.77 12.96 -4.89
N SER A 127 -2.03 12.52 -4.84
CA SER A 127 -2.47 11.19 -5.28
C SER A 127 -2.15 10.96 -6.75
N GLN A 128 -2.36 11.95 -7.63
CA GLN A 128 -2.00 11.80 -9.05
C GLN A 128 -0.50 11.57 -9.27
N THR A 129 0.35 12.23 -8.49
CA THR A 129 1.81 12.05 -8.59
C THR A 129 2.22 10.65 -8.12
N LEU A 130 1.62 10.17 -7.03
CA LEU A 130 1.82 8.81 -6.52
C LEU A 130 1.33 7.77 -7.53
N TYR A 131 0.18 8.00 -8.17
CA TYR A 131 -0.37 7.12 -9.20
C TYR A 131 0.54 7.00 -10.43
N LYS A 132 1.14 8.11 -10.89
CA LYS A 132 2.14 8.08 -11.96
C LYS A 132 3.39 7.30 -11.56
N HIS A 133 3.87 7.50 -10.32
CA HIS A 133 5.08 6.82 -9.80
C HIS A 133 4.95 5.29 -9.83
N VAL A 134 3.72 4.79 -9.68
CA VAL A 134 3.41 3.36 -9.66
C VAL A 134 2.79 2.83 -10.95
N GLY A 135 2.68 3.67 -11.99
CA GLY A 135 2.22 3.28 -13.32
C GLY A 135 0.70 3.07 -13.43
N LEU A 136 -0.09 3.78 -12.61
CA LEU A 136 -1.55 3.78 -12.63
C LEU A 136 -2.17 4.97 -13.38
N LEU A 137 -1.35 5.96 -13.74
CA LEU A 137 -1.62 7.07 -14.67
C LEU A 137 -0.48 7.16 -15.70
#